data_AF-A0A6A6S6Y0-F1
#
_entry.id   AF-A0A6A6S6Y0-F1
#
_cell.length_a   1.000
_cell.length_b   1.000
_cell.length_c   1.000
_cell.angle_alpha   90.00
_cell.angle_beta   90.00
_cell.angle_gamma   90.00
#
_symmetry.space_group_name_H-M   'P 1'
#
loop_
_entity.id
_entity.type
_entity.pdbx_description
1 polymer ?
#
loop_
_entity_poly.entity_id
_entity_poly.type
_entity_poly.pdbx_seq_one_letter_code
_entity_poly.pdbx_strand_id
1 'polypeptide(L)'
;MKGAFAAASALAALIQHTSANNDVVTLVTKDDVYITEAVATLVVGNIPNPITGDVALWSAIMLDGEDFLQGVTQNGPAGSGYCDNLGKNWCNFAYTLVETLISGTTPEVGKAVPTTPGSLIKTHYKLNPTTTKWDQDLYINGTLVSSVSTSKGQKGNIFYVSIECSSGTCATAPAHKWEDISIVLSKADQSFGTTESWQFGATGGKMSTADSGKTWNFTTLSVPDTPVSVG
;
A
#
# COMPACT_ATOMS: atom_id res chain seq x y z
N MET A 1 58.82 -29.34 8.91
CA MET A 1 57.68 -30.25 8.62
C MET A 1 56.55 -29.92 9.59
N LYS A 2 55.33 -29.74 9.04
CA LYS A 2 54.00 -29.66 9.70
C LYS A 2 53.81 -28.38 10.56
N GLY A 3 53.05 -27.38 10.11
CA GLY A 3 51.58 -27.35 9.92
C GLY A 3 50.97 -26.82 11.24
N ALA A 4 50.17 -25.76 11.31
CA ALA A 4 48.99 -25.46 10.53
C ALA A 4 48.66 -23.95 10.52
N PHE A 5 48.08 -23.51 9.41
CA PHE A 5 47.34 -22.26 9.27
C PHE A 5 46.05 -22.33 10.09
N ALA A 6 45.73 -21.26 10.83
CA ALA A 6 44.36 -20.98 11.25
C ALA A 6 43.99 -19.58 10.74
N ALA A 7 43.47 -19.53 9.52
CA ALA A 7 42.74 -18.37 9.03
C ALA A 7 41.36 -18.40 9.70
N ALA A 8 41.12 -17.49 10.64
CA ALA A 8 39.77 -17.25 11.16
C ALA A 8 39.03 -16.34 10.17
N SER A 9 38.27 -16.96 9.28
CA SER A 9 37.34 -16.31 8.37
C SER A 9 36.19 -15.68 9.15
N ALA A 10 35.82 -14.46 8.75
CA ALA A 10 34.77 -13.63 9.33
C ALA A 10 33.37 -14.27 9.28
N LEU A 11 32.52 -13.93 10.25
CA LEU A 11 31.09 -13.81 10.03
C LEU A 11 30.67 -12.39 10.47
N ALA A 12 30.66 -11.47 9.51
CA ALA A 12 29.89 -10.24 9.67
C ALA A 12 28.42 -10.67 9.66
N ALA A 13 27.73 -10.52 10.79
CA ALA A 13 26.28 -10.62 10.83
C ALA A 13 25.72 -9.50 9.95
N LEU A 14 25.21 -9.86 8.77
CA LEU A 14 24.26 -9.01 8.05
C LEU A 14 23.01 -8.95 8.92
N ILE A 15 22.89 -7.88 9.69
CA ILE A 15 21.59 -7.48 10.25
C ILE A 15 20.77 -7.07 9.03
N GLN A 16 19.90 -7.96 8.56
CA GLN A 16 18.87 -7.58 7.61
C GLN A 16 17.95 -6.61 8.34
N HIS A 17 17.96 -5.35 7.92
CA HIS A 17 16.87 -4.43 8.26
C HIS A 17 15.64 -4.94 7.51
N THR A 18 14.70 -5.52 8.25
CA THR A 18 13.48 -6.13 7.71
C THR A 18 12.43 -5.06 7.47
N SER A 19 11.93 -4.94 6.25
CA SER A 19 10.77 -4.07 5.98
C SER A 19 9.52 -4.71 6.58
N ALA A 20 8.70 -3.92 7.28
CA ALA A 20 7.36 -4.34 7.72
C ALA A 20 6.38 -4.52 6.53
N ASN A 21 6.80 -4.06 5.35
CA ASN A 21 6.00 -3.98 4.13
C ASN A 21 6.56 -4.92 3.06
N ASN A 22 5.61 -5.53 2.34
CA ASN A 22 5.80 -6.33 1.14
C ASN A 22 5.14 -5.59 -0.03
N ASP A 23 5.89 -4.69 -0.68
CA ASP A 23 5.40 -3.90 -1.80
C ASP A 23 5.24 -4.77 -3.06
N VAL A 24 3.97 -5.04 -3.42
CA VAL A 24 3.62 -5.82 -4.61
C VAL A 24 3.81 -4.99 -5.88
N VAL A 25 3.40 -3.71 -5.80
CA VAL A 25 3.55 -2.71 -6.86
C VAL A 25 4.26 -1.50 -6.26
N THR A 26 5.32 -1.07 -6.92
CA THR A 26 6.01 0.21 -6.65
C THR A 26 6.23 0.90 -7.98
N LEU A 27 5.56 2.03 -8.18
CA LEU A 27 5.70 2.82 -9.40
C LEU A 27 6.15 4.24 -9.07
N VAL A 28 7.30 4.61 -9.61
CA VAL A 28 7.97 5.88 -9.32
C VAL A 28 7.81 6.79 -10.54
N THR A 29 7.39 8.03 -10.31
CA THR A 29 7.37 9.05 -11.37
C THR A 29 8.78 9.51 -11.68
N LYS A 30 9.05 9.88 -12.94
CA LYS A 30 10.29 10.60 -13.25
C LYS A 30 10.31 12.00 -12.61
N ASP A 31 11.49 12.59 -12.55
CA ASP A 31 11.70 13.97 -12.10
C ASP A 31 10.71 14.96 -12.76
N ASP A 32 10.18 15.88 -11.97
CA ASP A 32 9.18 16.91 -12.35
C ASP A 32 7.80 16.40 -12.84
N VAL A 33 7.56 15.09 -12.79
CA VAL A 33 6.23 14.48 -12.95
C VAL A 33 5.75 13.98 -11.61
N TYR A 34 4.45 14.12 -11.36
CA TYR A 34 3.82 13.71 -10.12
C TYR A 34 2.41 13.20 -10.39
N ILE A 35 1.91 12.38 -9.48
CA ILE A 35 0.55 11.85 -9.51
C ILE A 35 -0.41 12.98 -9.15
N THR A 36 -1.50 13.11 -9.90
CA THR A 36 -2.60 14.05 -9.61
C THR A 36 -3.88 13.36 -9.18
N GLU A 37 -4.05 12.10 -9.57
CA GLU A 37 -5.21 11.30 -9.24
C GLU A 37 -4.84 9.82 -9.30
N ALA A 38 -5.33 9.02 -8.35
CA ALA A 38 -5.21 7.58 -8.40
C ALA A 38 -6.47 6.91 -7.87
N VAL A 39 -6.82 5.76 -8.43
CA VAL A 39 -7.88 4.88 -7.97
C VAL A 39 -7.30 3.48 -7.84
N ALA A 40 -7.69 2.76 -6.80
CA ALA A 40 -7.43 1.33 -6.66
C ALA A 40 -8.60 0.66 -5.94
N THR A 41 -9.12 -0.43 -6.50
CA THR A 41 -10.21 -1.21 -5.90
C THR A 41 -9.68 -2.57 -5.45
N LEU A 42 -9.65 -2.80 -4.15
CA LEU A 42 -9.37 -4.11 -3.56
C LEU A 42 -10.64 -4.96 -3.56
N VAL A 43 -10.57 -6.14 -4.17
CA VAL A 43 -11.53 -7.22 -3.94
C VAL A 43 -11.01 -8.02 -2.75
N VAL A 44 -11.64 -7.79 -1.60
CA VAL A 44 -11.12 -8.30 -0.34
C VAL A 44 -11.28 -9.82 -0.27
N GLY A 45 -10.18 -10.52 0.00
CA GLY A 45 -10.15 -11.97 0.16
C GLY A 45 -10.66 -12.44 1.53
N ASN A 46 -10.36 -13.70 1.85
CA ASN A 46 -10.50 -14.22 3.20
C ASN A 46 -9.66 -13.39 4.19
N ILE A 47 -9.92 -13.51 5.49
CA ILE A 47 -9.06 -12.93 6.54
C ILE A 47 -7.86 -13.84 6.85
N PRO A 48 -6.77 -13.30 7.44
CA PRO A 48 -5.66 -14.13 7.93
C PRO A 48 -6.17 -15.21 8.90
N ASN A 49 -5.60 -16.40 8.80
CA ASN A 49 -5.96 -17.52 9.68
C ASN A 49 -4.74 -18.39 9.99
N PRO A 50 -4.30 -18.48 11.26
CA PRO A 50 -4.84 -17.79 12.44
C PRO A 50 -4.62 -16.26 12.38
N ILE A 51 -5.37 -15.50 13.19
CA ILE A 51 -5.13 -14.05 13.37
C ILE A 51 -4.07 -13.89 14.46
N THR A 52 -2.81 -13.68 14.09
CA THR A 52 -1.67 -13.55 15.03
C THR A 52 -1.12 -12.14 15.16
N GLY A 53 -1.41 -11.28 14.19
CA GLY A 53 -0.94 -9.89 14.10
C GLY A 53 -1.84 -9.10 13.16
N ASP A 54 -1.57 -7.82 12.99
CA ASP A 54 -2.30 -6.89 12.14
C ASP A 54 -1.82 -6.95 10.69
N VAL A 55 -2.46 -7.81 9.90
CA VAL A 55 -2.23 -7.81 8.45
C VAL A 55 -3.02 -6.65 7.85
N ALA A 56 -2.32 -5.78 7.14
CA ALA A 56 -2.92 -4.70 6.37
C ALA A 56 -2.65 -4.89 4.87
N LEU A 57 -3.68 -4.62 4.06
CA LEU A 57 -3.61 -4.52 2.62
C LEU A 57 -3.89 -3.06 2.27
N TRP A 58 -3.02 -2.42 1.49
CA TRP A 58 -3.20 -1.01 1.17
C TRP A 58 -2.72 -0.64 -0.22
N SER A 59 -3.39 0.38 -0.77
CA SER A 59 -2.84 1.21 -1.83
C SER A 59 -2.32 2.50 -1.21
N ALA A 60 -1.31 3.13 -1.80
CA ALA A 60 -0.79 4.37 -1.28
C ALA A 60 -0.23 5.31 -2.34
N ILE A 61 -0.16 6.59 -1.99
CA ILE A 61 0.70 7.58 -2.64
C ILE A 61 1.69 8.09 -1.61
N MET A 62 2.99 7.91 -1.87
CA MET A 62 4.03 8.62 -1.13
C MET A 62 4.19 10.02 -1.69
N LEU A 63 4.16 10.98 -0.79
CA LEU A 63 4.28 12.40 -1.06
C LEU A 63 5.71 12.90 -0.87
N ASP A 64 5.98 14.11 -1.34
CA ASP A 64 7.19 14.86 -0.99
C ASP A 64 7.38 14.87 0.54
N GLY A 65 8.60 14.62 1.01
CA GLY A 65 8.91 14.58 2.44
C GLY A 65 8.62 13.25 3.14
N GLU A 66 8.35 12.19 2.39
CA GLU A 66 8.09 10.82 2.90
C GLU A 66 6.80 10.71 3.74
N ASP A 67 5.85 11.60 3.49
CA ASP A 67 4.48 11.49 3.97
C ASP A 67 3.69 10.50 3.08
N PHE A 68 2.62 9.91 3.60
CA PHE A 68 1.83 8.90 2.88
C PHE A 68 0.33 9.11 2.98
N LEU A 69 -0.35 8.98 1.85
CA LEU A 69 -1.80 8.78 1.77
C LEU A 69 -2.06 7.29 1.57
N GLN A 70 -2.86 6.63 2.41
CA GLN A 70 -3.07 5.18 2.35
C GLN A 70 -4.54 4.81 2.51
N GLY A 71 -5.04 3.98 1.61
CA GLY A 71 -6.35 3.34 1.71
C GLY A 71 -6.15 1.98 2.32
N VAL A 72 -6.53 1.83 3.59
CA VAL A 72 -6.13 0.67 4.40
C VAL A 72 -7.30 -0.29 4.58
N THR A 73 -7.03 -1.58 4.41
CA THR A 73 -7.90 -2.70 4.74
C THR A 73 -7.13 -3.65 5.64
N GLN A 74 -7.45 -3.70 6.94
CA GLN A 74 -6.68 -4.46 7.93
C GLN A 74 -7.52 -5.47 8.73
N ASN A 75 -6.89 -6.54 9.17
CA ASN A 75 -7.45 -7.46 10.16
C ASN A 75 -6.35 -7.80 11.18
N GLY A 76 -6.71 -7.82 12.45
CA GLY A 76 -5.80 -8.13 13.54
C GLY A 76 -6.52 -8.65 14.78
N PRO A 77 -5.77 -9.00 15.84
CA PRO A 77 -6.33 -9.45 17.12
C PRO A 77 -7.36 -8.47 17.71
N ALA A 78 -8.26 -8.97 18.57
CA ALA A 78 -9.22 -8.11 19.25
C ALA A 78 -8.51 -7.01 20.07
N GLY A 79 -8.96 -5.76 19.92
CA GLY A 79 -8.34 -4.59 20.54
C GLY A 79 -7.14 -4.02 19.79
N SER A 80 -6.81 -4.55 18.60
CA SER A 80 -5.83 -3.95 17.69
C SER A 80 -6.50 -3.16 16.55
N GLY A 81 -5.82 -2.13 16.05
CA GLY A 81 -6.26 -1.32 14.92
C GLY A 81 -7.38 -0.33 15.26
N TYR A 82 -8.18 0.01 14.24
CA TYR A 82 -9.19 1.08 14.30
C TYR A 82 -10.64 0.58 14.38
N CYS A 83 -10.87 -0.72 14.23
CA CYS A 83 -12.19 -1.34 14.40
C CYS A 83 -12.11 -2.38 15.50
N ASP A 84 -13.06 -2.34 16.42
CA ASP A 84 -13.15 -3.32 17.49
C ASP A 84 -13.80 -4.62 17.02
N ASN A 85 -13.35 -5.74 17.58
CA ASN A 85 -14.02 -7.05 17.49
C ASN A 85 -14.30 -7.53 16.05
N LEU A 86 -13.30 -7.42 15.16
CA LEU A 86 -13.44 -7.74 13.74
C LEU A 86 -13.86 -9.20 13.46
N GLY A 87 -13.38 -10.17 14.26
CA GLY A 87 -13.65 -11.59 14.00
C GLY A 87 -13.24 -11.97 12.58
N LYS A 88 -14.22 -12.31 11.72
CA LYS A 88 -14.01 -12.69 10.30
C LYS A 88 -14.10 -11.52 9.31
N ASN A 89 -14.07 -10.28 9.79
CA ASN A 89 -14.24 -9.08 8.98
C ASN A 89 -12.91 -8.32 8.82
N TRP A 90 -12.85 -7.45 7.82
CA TRP A 90 -11.78 -6.49 7.60
C TRP A 90 -12.20 -5.09 8.04
N CYS A 91 -11.28 -4.29 8.58
CA CYS A 91 -11.47 -2.88 8.92
C CYS A 91 -10.93 -1.99 7.81
N ASN A 92 -11.73 -1.02 7.34
CA ASN A 92 -11.39 -0.20 6.18
C ASN A 92 -11.46 1.28 6.54
N PHE A 93 -10.45 2.07 6.17
CA PHE A 93 -10.41 3.50 6.43
C PHE A 93 -9.44 4.23 5.50
N ALA A 94 -9.73 5.52 5.30
CA ALA A 94 -8.80 6.49 4.75
C ALA A 94 -7.76 6.84 5.84
N TYR A 95 -6.49 6.93 5.48
CA TYR A 95 -5.38 7.15 6.39
C TYR A 95 -4.36 8.11 5.76
N THR A 96 -3.83 9.02 6.55
CA THR A 96 -2.66 9.82 6.17
C THR A 96 -1.66 9.89 7.30
N LEU A 97 -0.39 9.70 6.96
CA LEU A 97 0.74 10.03 7.81
C LEU A 97 1.43 11.29 7.27
N VAL A 98 1.37 12.38 8.04
CA VAL A 98 2.05 13.66 7.75
C VAL A 98 3.05 13.95 8.87
N GLU A 99 4.20 14.55 8.54
CA GLU A 99 5.24 15.05 9.46
C GLU A 99 6.27 14.01 9.95
N THR A 100 6.82 13.18 9.06
CA THR A 100 7.82 12.14 9.42
C THR A 100 9.21 12.65 9.83
N LEU A 101 9.50 13.95 9.83
CA LEU A 101 10.87 14.44 10.07
C LEU A 101 11.14 15.08 11.44
N ILE A 102 10.15 15.55 12.21
CA ILE A 102 10.42 16.17 13.53
C ILE A 102 9.23 16.00 14.49
N SER A 103 9.37 15.06 15.44
CA SER A 103 8.55 14.88 16.67
C SER A 103 7.04 14.63 16.52
N GLY A 104 6.61 13.39 16.78
CA GLY A 104 5.24 13.08 17.19
C GLY A 104 4.21 13.10 16.05
N THR A 105 4.39 12.23 15.05
CA THR A 105 3.41 11.99 13.99
C THR A 105 2.04 11.69 14.59
N THR A 106 1.04 12.52 14.28
CA THR A 106 -0.36 12.19 14.54
C THR A 106 -1.01 11.87 13.19
N PRO A 107 -1.31 10.59 12.90
CA PRO A 107 -1.97 10.26 11.66
C PRO A 107 -3.37 10.87 11.63
N GLU A 108 -3.79 11.35 10.46
CA GLU A 108 -5.18 11.68 10.21
C GLU A 108 -5.90 10.43 9.70
N VAL A 109 -6.93 10.00 10.42
CA VAL A 109 -7.66 8.76 10.13
C VAL A 109 -9.13 9.09 9.91
N GLY A 110 -9.64 8.65 8.76
CA GLY A 110 -11.07 8.73 8.45
C GLY A 110 -11.89 7.74 9.29
N LYS A 111 -13.21 7.76 9.09
CA LYS A 111 -14.10 6.79 9.74
C LYS A 111 -13.72 5.35 9.38
N ALA A 112 -13.45 4.53 10.40
CA ALA A 112 -13.18 3.11 10.22
C ALA A 112 -14.49 2.30 10.13
N VAL A 113 -14.57 1.42 9.13
CA VAL A 113 -15.79 0.65 8.85
C VAL A 113 -15.46 -0.83 8.60
N PRO A 114 -16.10 -1.77 9.33
CA PRO A 114 -15.91 -3.20 9.09
C PRO A 114 -16.62 -3.67 7.81
N THR A 115 -16.06 -4.68 7.16
CA THR A 115 -16.64 -5.33 5.98
C THR A 115 -16.33 -6.82 5.95
N THR A 116 -17.14 -7.60 5.24
CA THR A 116 -16.90 -9.02 5.03
C THR A 116 -15.97 -9.28 3.83
N PRO A 117 -15.29 -10.43 3.77
CA PRO A 117 -14.70 -10.95 2.53
C PRO A 117 -15.64 -10.84 1.33
N GLY A 118 -15.08 -10.58 0.15
CA GLY A 118 -15.79 -10.41 -1.12
C GLY A 118 -16.28 -8.98 -1.40
N SER A 119 -16.20 -8.06 -0.44
CA SER A 119 -16.53 -6.66 -0.66
C SER A 119 -15.50 -5.96 -1.55
N LEU A 120 -15.97 -4.93 -2.28
CA LEU A 120 -15.15 -4.05 -3.10
C LEU A 120 -14.76 -2.81 -2.29
N ILE A 121 -13.47 -2.60 -2.08
CA ILE A 121 -12.92 -1.47 -1.32
C ILE A 121 -12.15 -0.58 -2.28
N LYS A 122 -12.78 0.50 -2.71
CA LYS A 122 -12.19 1.46 -3.63
C LYS A 122 -11.62 2.64 -2.84
N THR A 123 -10.34 2.92 -3.02
CA THR A 123 -9.76 4.18 -2.57
C THR A 123 -9.49 5.08 -3.76
N HIS A 124 -9.91 6.33 -3.65
CA HIS A 124 -9.71 7.39 -4.63
C HIS A 124 -8.90 8.50 -3.99
N TYR A 125 -7.80 8.88 -4.63
CA TYR A 125 -6.93 9.96 -4.24
C TYR A 125 -6.98 11.03 -5.31
N LYS A 126 -7.15 12.29 -4.93
CA LYS A 126 -7.18 13.39 -5.88
C LYS A 126 -6.52 14.64 -5.31
N LEU A 127 -5.55 15.17 -6.04
CA LEU A 127 -4.99 16.48 -5.76
C LEU A 127 -5.98 17.55 -6.21
N ASN A 128 -6.54 18.29 -5.25
CA ASN A 128 -7.51 19.33 -5.49
C ASN A 128 -6.82 20.58 -6.07
N PRO A 129 -7.13 21.00 -7.30
CA PRO A 129 -6.42 22.11 -7.94
C PRO A 129 -6.72 23.47 -7.29
N THR A 130 -7.81 23.59 -6.52
CA THR A 130 -8.23 24.84 -5.88
C THR A 130 -7.63 24.98 -4.49
N THR A 131 -7.75 23.94 -3.66
CA THR A 131 -7.27 23.97 -2.27
C THR A 131 -5.81 23.56 -2.14
N THR A 132 -5.27 22.93 -3.18
CA THR A 132 -3.96 22.25 -3.24
C THR A 132 -3.80 21.15 -2.19
N LYS A 133 -4.89 20.65 -1.63
CA LYS A 133 -4.91 19.50 -0.71
C LYS A 133 -5.10 18.20 -1.48
N TRP A 134 -4.72 17.09 -0.85
CA TRP A 134 -5.11 15.76 -1.29
C TRP A 134 -6.42 15.34 -0.63
N ASP A 135 -7.42 15.07 -1.45
CA ASP A 135 -8.69 14.48 -1.04
C ASP A 135 -8.57 12.96 -1.22
N GLN A 136 -8.82 12.21 -0.14
CA GLN A 136 -8.82 10.75 -0.15
C GLN A 136 -10.20 10.26 0.27
N ASP A 137 -10.86 9.53 -0.62
CA ASP A 137 -12.19 8.95 -0.40
C ASP A 137 -12.14 7.43 -0.50
N LEU A 138 -12.71 6.75 0.50
CA LEU A 138 -12.82 5.30 0.54
C LEU A 138 -14.28 4.85 0.45
N TYR A 139 -14.54 3.96 -0.50
CA TYR A 139 -15.86 3.41 -0.78
C TYR A 139 -15.90 1.91 -0.50
N ILE A 140 -17.00 1.45 0.08
CA ILE A 140 -17.31 0.01 0.21
C ILE A 140 -18.52 -0.27 -0.66
N ASN A 141 -18.37 -1.17 -1.64
CA ASN A 141 -19.43 -1.55 -2.59
C ASN A 141 -20.11 -0.31 -3.22
N GLY A 142 -19.31 0.70 -3.57
CA GLY A 142 -19.78 1.95 -4.19
C GLY A 142 -20.28 3.02 -3.23
N THR A 143 -20.41 2.75 -1.93
CA THR A 143 -20.85 3.73 -0.93
C THR A 143 -19.65 4.40 -0.26
N LEU A 144 -19.60 5.73 -0.23
CA LEU A 144 -18.55 6.48 0.49
C LEU A 144 -18.70 6.24 2.00
N VAL A 145 -17.63 5.80 2.66
CA VAL A 145 -17.67 5.47 4.09
C VAL A 145 -16.58 6.14 4.93
N SER A 146 -15.47 6.55 4.30
CA SER A 146 -14.32 7.17 4.97
C SER A 146 -13.72 8.23 4.05
N SER A 147 -13.26 9.34 4.62
CA SER A 147 -12.64 10.42 3.84
C SER A 147 -11.69 11.24 4.71
N VAL A 148 -10.59 11.71 4.14
CA VAL A 148 -9.65 12.70 4.73
C VAL A 148 -9.20 13.70 3.66
N SER A 149 -8.85 14.94 4.06
CA SER A 149 -8.42 16.01 3.14
C SER A 149 -7.25 16.82 3.71
N THR A 150 -6.03 16.49 3.28
CA THR A 150 -4.78 16.81 3.99
C THR A 150 -3.66 17.29 3.03
N SER A 151 -2.40 17.33 3.49
CA SER A 151 -1.19 17.41 2.66
C SER A 151 -1.15 18.56 1.64
N LYS A 152 -1.39 19.78 2.12
CA LYS A 152 -1.50 20.96 1.28
C LYS A 152 -0.17 21.29 0.58
N GLY A 153 -0.19 21.26 -0.75
CA GLY A 153 0.93 21.67 -1.61
C GLY A 153 1.94 20.57 -1.91
N GLN A 154 1.80 19.38 -1.31
CA GLN A 154 2.67 18.24 -1.56
C GLN A 154 2.29 17.51 -2.85
N LYS A 155 3.29 16.95 -3.53
CA LYS A 155 3.11 16.16 -4.74
C LYS A 155 3.36 14.68 -4.44
N GLY A 156 2.65 13.81 -5.16
CA GLY A 156 2.82 12.36 -5.06
C GLY A 156 3.83 11.84 -6.07
N ASN A 157 4.85 11.13 -5.60
CA ASN A 157 5.97 10.68 -6.44
C ASN A 157 6.00 9.16 -6.62
N ILE A 158 5.39 8.41 -5.71
CA ILE A 158 5.37 6.94 -5.78
C ILE A 158 3.97 6.44 -5.50
N PHE A 159 3.47 5.55 -6.35
CA PHE A 159 2.26 4.77 -6.12
C PHE A 159 2.61 3.36 -5.65
N TYR A 160 1.88 2.88 -4.65
CA TYR A 160 2.07 1.55 -4.08
C TYR A 160 0.79 0.72 -4.06
N VAL A 161 0.99 -0.60 -4.18
CA VAL A 161 0.10 -1.63 -3.63
C VAL A 161 0.96 -2.53 -2.75
N SER A 162 0.57 -2.72 -1.49
CA SER A 162 1.42 -3.41 -0.53
C SER A 162 0.63 -4.18 0.51
N ILE A 163 1.36 -5.03 1.21
CA ILE A 163 0.92 -5.85 2.34
C ILE A 163 1.84 -5.50 3.51
N GLU A 164 1.27 -5.25 4.67
CA GLU A 164 2.03 -4.85 5.87
C GLU A 164 1.69 -5.72 7.07
N CYS A 165 2.67 -5.85 7.96
CA CYS A 165 2.49 -6.33 9.33
C CYS A 165 3.16 -5.37 10.32
N SER A 166 2.39 -4.50 10.99
CA SER A 166 2.99 -3.51 11.90
C SER A 166 3.39 -4.11 13.25
N SER A 167 2.74 -5.19 13.67
CA SER A 167 3.06 -5.98 14.88
C SER A 167 4.31 -6.85 14.75
N GLY A 168 4.97 -6.85 13.58
CA GLY A 168 6.15 -7.65 13.28
C GLY A 168 5.79 -9.07 12.87
N THR A 169 5.14 -9.86 13.73
CA THR A 169 4.79 -11.26 13.41
C THR A 169 3.33 -11.44 13.02
N CYS A 170 3.07 -11.58 11.71
CA CYS A 170 1.73 -11.82 11.19
C CYS A 170 1.62 -13.19 10.51
N ALA A 171 0.39 -13.69 10.44
CA ALA A 171 0.06 -14.79 9.58
C ALA A 171 0.12 -14.36 8.11
N THR A 172 0.14 -15.33 7.21
CA THR A 172 0.06 -15.13 5.77
C THR A 172 -1.11 -14.21 5.41
N ALA A 173 -0.83 -13.19 4.60
CA ALA A 173 -1.85 -12.35 3.99
C ALA A 173 -2.59 -13.20 2.95
N PRO A 174 -3.92 -13.35 3.06
CA PRO A 174 -4.66 -14.18 2.15
C PRO A 174 -4.64 -13.65 0.71
N ALA A 175 -4.78 -14.57 -0.24
CA ALA A 175 -4.93 -14.23 -1.65
C ALA A 175 -6.07 -13.22 -1.87
N HIS A 176 -5.80 -12.20 -2.68
CA HIS A 176 -6.72 -11.10 -2.96
C HIS A 176 -6.47 -10.53 -4.36
N LYS A 177 -7.30 -9.59 -4.78
CA LYS A 177 -7.17 -8.96 -6.10
C LYS A 177 -7.32 -7.47 -6.02
N TRP A 178 -6.66 -6.78 -6.94
CA TRP A 178 -6.88 -5.37 -7.19
C TRP A 178 -7.40 -5.19 -8.60
N GLU A 179 -8.45 -4.41 -8.73
CA GLU A 179 -9.09 -4.06 -9.99
C GLU A 179 -9.27 -2.54 -10.09
N ASP A 180 -9.58 -2.08 -11.31
CA ASP A 180 -9.79 -0.66 -11.62
C ASP A 180 -8.67 0.26 -11.12
N ILE A 181 -7.42 -0.22 -11.11
CA ILE A 181 -6.28 0.63 -10.80
C ILE A 181 -6.07 1.60 -11.96
N SER A 182 -6.16 2.89 -11.67
CA SER A 182 -5.93 3.97 -12.62
C SER A 182 -5.11 5.06 -11.96
N ILE A 183 -4.05 5.53 -12.63
CA ILE A 183 -3.19 6.61 -12.15
C ILE A 183 -3.09 7.68 -13.23
N VAL A 184 -3.36 8.93 -12.86
CA VAL A 184 -3.21 10.10 -13.70
C VAL A 184 -2.02 10.93 -13.23
N LEU A 185 -1.13 11.22 -14.15
CA LEU A 185 0.06 12.02 -13.93
C LEU A 185 -0.14 13.46 -14.40
N SER A 186 0.61 14.38 -13.80
CA SER A 186 0.59 15.80 -14.14
C SER A 186 1.04 16.07 -15.58
N LYS A 187 1.94 15.23 -16.11
CA LYS A 187 2.43 15.25 -17.49
C LYS A 187 2.65 13.81 -17.95
N ALA A 188 2.74 13.61 -19.27
CA ALA A 188 3.04 12.31 -19.83
C ALA A 188 4.42 11.78 -19.38
N ASP A 189 4.44 10.57 -18.86
CA ASP A 189 5.62 9.82 -18.48
C ASP A 189 5.46 8.36 -18.92
N GLN A 190 6.12 8.00 -20.03
CA GLN A 190 6.10 6.64 -20.55
C GLN A 190 6.92 5.67 -19.69
N SER A 191 7.87 6.16 -18.90
CA SER A 191 8.69 5.31 -18.01
C SER A 191 7.98 4.90 -16.73
N PHE A 192 6.85 5.53 -16.40
CA PHE A 192 6.03 5.13 -15.26
C PHE A 192 5.42 3.74 -15.42
N GLY A 193 5.14 3.33 -16.67
CA GLY A 193 4.67 1.98 -16.95
C GLY A 193 5.81 0.98 -16.99
N THR A 194 5.63 -0.17 -16.35
CA THR A 194 6.57 -1.30 -16.42
C THR A 194 5.97 -2.46 -17.19
N THR A 195 6.84 -3.29 -17.77
CA THR A 195 6.45 -4.59 -18.34
C THR A 195 6.77 -5.70 -17.35
N GLU A 196 5.72 -6.37 -16.88
CA GLU A 196 5.66 -7.72 -16.31
C GLU A 196 6.82 -8.15 -15.39
N SER A 197 6.57 -8.09 -14.08
CA SER A 197 6.95 -9.07 -13.03
C SER A 197 6.70 -8.39 -11.68
N TRP A 198 5.52 -8.57 -11.12
CA TRP A 198 5.20 -8.06 -9.79
C TRP A 198 5.88 -8.92 -8.72
N GLN A 199 6.12 -8.33 -7.56
CA GLN A 199 6.72 -9.06 -6.44
C GLN A 199 5.75 -10.11 -5.88
N PHE A 200 6.27 -11.03 -5.06
CA PHE A 200 5.48 -12.00 -4.29
C PHE A 200 4.57 -12.92 -5.14
N GLY A 201 4.94 -13.17 -6.39
CA GLY A 201 4.18 -14.06 -7.28
C GLY A 201 2.85 -13.48 -7.76
N ALA A 202 2.65 -12.17 -7.64
CA ALA A 202 1.46 -11.52 -8.18
C ALA A 202 1.44 -11.58 -9.71
N THR A 203 0.25 -11.77 -10.28
CA THR A 203 0.01 -11.99 -11.71
C THR A 203 -1.03 -11.04 -12.27
N GLY A 204 -1.07 -10.88 -13.59
CA GLY A 204 -1.93 -9.88 -14.23
C GLY A 204 -1.37 -8.47 -14.01
N GLY A 205 -2.23 -7.49 -13.73
CA GLY A 205 -1.80 -6.11 -13.46
C GLY A 205 -1.15 -5.42 -14.66
N LYS A 206 -1.31 -5.95 -15.88
CA LYS A 206 -0.72 -5.37 -17.10
C LYS A 206 -1.15 -3.92 -17.23
N MET A 207 -0.17 -3.03 -17.35
CA MET A 207 -0.38 -1.60 -17.51
C MET A 207 -0.61 -1.22 -18.98
N SER A 208 -1.44 -0.20 -19.19
CA SER A 208 -1.71 0.38 -20.51
C SER A 208 -1.96 1.88 -20.39
N THR A 209 -1.66 2.61 -21.46
CA THR A 209 -1.93 4.05 -21.57
C THR A 209 -2.41 4.37 -22.98
N ALA A 210 -3.45 5.20 -23.08
CA ALA A 210 -4.01 5.65 -24.36
C ALA A 210 -3.58 7.08 -24.72
N ASP A 211 -3.04 7.82 -23.75
CA ASP A 211 -2.68 9.24 -23.83
C ASP A 211 -1.16 9.46 -23.70
N SER A 212 -0.40 8.49 -24.21
CA SER A 212 1.07 8.53 -24.27
C SER A 212 1.77 8.60 -22.91
N GLY A 213 1.19 8.01 -21.87
CA GLY A 213 1.78 7.90 -20.54
C GLY A 213 1.30 8.95 -19.55
N LYS A 214 0.18 9.64 -19.83
CA LYS A 214 -0.41 10.58 -18.86
C LYS A 214 -1.38 9.86 -17.92
N THR A 215 -2.12 8.88 -18.41
CA THR A 215 -3.02 8.02 -17.65
C THR A 215 -2.61 6.57 -17.84
N TRP A 216 -2.44 5.86 -16.74
CA TRP A 216 -2.07 4.45 -16.69
C TRP A 216 -3.19 3.65 -16.07
N ASN A 217 -3.65 2.62 -16.77
CA ASN A 217 -4.67 1.69 -16.29
C ASN A 217 -4.11 0.28 -16.21
N PHE A 218 -4.53 -0.46 -15.21
CA PHE A 218 -4.14 -1.85 -15.01
C PHE A 218 -5.28 -2.78 -15.41
N THR A 219 -4.93 -3.93 -15.96
CA THR A 219 -5.79 -5.11 -15.86
C THR A 219 -5.82 -5.63 -14.41
N THR A 220 -6.74 -6.52 -14.08
CA THR A 220 -6.82 -7.11 -12.72
C THR A 220 -5.46 -7.66 -12.28
N LEU A 221 -4.99 -7.22 -11.12
CA LEU A 221 -3.83 -7.75 -10.41
C LEU A 221 -4.30 -8.80 -9.42
N SER A 222 -3.78 -10.03 -9.52
CA SER A 222 -4.05 -11.10 -8.56
C SER A 222 -2.83 -11.34 -7.69
N VAL A 223 -3.00 -11.27 -6.38
CA VAL A 223 -1.94 -11.48 -5.39
C VAL A 223 -2.22 -12.82 -4.68
N PRO A 224 -1.28 -13.78 -4.69
CA PRO A 224 -1.46 -15.06 -4.02
C PRO A 224 -1.36 -14.91 -2.48
N ASP A 225 -1.59 -16.00 -1.76
CA ASP A 225 -1.28 -16.06 -0.34
C ASP A 225 0.19 -15.67 -0.13
N THR A 226 0.42 -14.59 0.62
CA THR A 226 1.73 -13.97 0.73
C THR A 226 2.20 -14.02 2.18
N PRO A 227 3.28 -14.76 2.50
CA PRO A 227 3.89 -14.70 3.83
C PRO A 227 4.27 -13.27 4.18
N VAL A 228 3.76 -12.78 5.31
CA VAL A 228 4.11 -11.45 5.84
C VAL A 228 5.13 -11.67 6.95
N SER A 229 6.36 -12.00 6.54
CA SER A 229 7.48 -12.21 7.46
C SER A 229 8.33 -10.96 7.56
N VAL A 230 8.58 -10.48 8.77
CA VAL A 230 9.91 -9.92 9.08
C VAL A 230 10.90 -11.08 9.15
N GLY A 231 12.01 -10.98 8.44
CA GLY A 231 13.13 -11.91 8.53
C GLY A 231 13.72 -11.99 9.93
#